data_AF-A0A9D6Y8S3-F1
#
_entry.id   AF-A0A9D6Y8S3-F1
#
_cell.length_a   1.000
_cell.length_b   1.000
_cell.length_c   1.000
_cell.angle_alpha   90.00
_cell.angle_beta   90.00
_cell.angle_gamma   90.00
#
_symmetry.space_group_name_H-M   'P 1'
#
loop_
_entity.id
_entity.type
_entity.pdbx_description
1 polymer ?
#
loop_
_entity_poly.entity_id
_entity_poly.type
_entity_poly.pdbx_seq_one_letter_code
_entity_poly.pdbx_strand_id
1 'polypeptide(L)' 'MIRDDQELAVARERVARLEKLLEALRKTARPEEWAALSSGYRLEIERMQGEILDYLVQDVPAGGRGAAA' A
#
# COMPACT_ATOMS: atom_id res chain seq x y z
N MET A 1 -9.28 -5.74 1.85
CA MET A 1 -10.09 -4.98 0.90
C MET A 1 -10.56 -3.70 1.59
N ILE A 2 -10.07 -2.56 1.09
CA ILE A 2 -10.32 -1.20 1.56
C ILE A 2 -11.74 -0.79 1.14
N ARG A 3 -12.48 -0.11 2.02
CA ARG A 3 -13.91 0.19 1.83
C ARG A 3 -14.22 1.68 1.79
N ASP A 4 -13.36 2.49 2.36
CA ASP A 4 -13.54 3.94 2.47
C ASP A 4 -12.20 4.67 2.45
N ASP A 5 -12.27 6.01 2.39
CA ASP A 5 -11.10 6.87 2.34
C ASP A 5 -10.26 6.82 3.62
N GLN A 6 -10.86 6.46 4.76
CA GLN A 6 -10.13 6.31 6.03
C GLN A 6 -9.26 5.05 5.99
N GLU A 7 -9.81 3.92 5.56
CA GLU A 7 -9.07 2.68 5.34
C GLU A 7 -8.01 2.85 4.24
N LEU A 8 -8.28 3.64 3.20
CA LEU A 8 -7.30 4.00 2.16
C LEU A 8 -6.11 4.75 2.76
N ALA A 9 -6.37 5.76 3.61
CA ALA A 9 -5.31 6.52 4.28
C ALA A 9 -4.44 5.62 5.16
N VAL A 10 -5.06 4.75 5.97
CA VAL A 10 -4.36 3.78 6.83
C VAL A 10 -3.51 2.81 6.00
N ALA A 11 -4.03 2.32 4.88
CA ALA A 11 -3.30 1.42 3.99
C ALA A 11 -2.07 2.11 3.39
N ARG A 12 -2.20 3.35 2.91
CA ARG A 12 -1.08 4.15 2.38
C ARG A 12 0.00 4.39 3.43
N GLU A 13 -0.39 4.75 4.65
CA GLU A 13 0.57 4.93 5.74
C GLU A 13 1.33 3.64 6.05
N ARG A 14 0.64 2.49 6.06
CA ARG A 14 1.27 1.20 6.33
C ARG A 14 2.27 0.82 5.24
N VAL A 15 1.93 1.03 3.96
CA VAL A 15 2.88 0.83 2.85
C VAL A 15 4.11 1.73 3.04
N ALA A 16 3.92 3.02 3.29
CA ALA A 16 5.03 3.96 3.49
C ALA A 16 5.94 3.56 4.69
N ARG A 17 5.36 3.03 5.77
CA ARG A 17 6.13 2.50 6.91
C ARG A 17 6.94 1.27 6.52
N LEU A 18 6.36 0.32 5.79
CA LEU A 18 7.05 -0.88 5.33
C LEU A 18 8.19 -0.54 4.36
N GLU A 19 7.98 0.39 3.44
CA GLU A 19 9.03 0.87 2.52
C GLU A 19 10.20 1.49 3.27
N LYS A 20 9.94 2.34 4.28
CA LYS A 20 11.00 2.92 5.13
C LYS A 20 11.78 1.86 5.91
N LEU A 21 11.10 0.86 6.45
CA LEU A 21 11.76 -0.26 7.14
C LEU A 21 12.65 -1.04 6.17
N LEU A 22 12.15 -1.31 4.96
CA LEU A 22 12.90 -2.02 3.93
C LEU A 22 14.13 -1.22 3.47
N GLU A 23 14.00 0.11 3.32
CA GLU A 23 15.12 1.00 2.99
C GLU A 23 16.20 0.99 4.09
N ALA A 24 15.79 1.01 5.37
CA ALA A 24 16.70 0.94 6.50
C ALA A 24 17.42 -0.41 6.55
N LEU A 25 16.70 -1.52 6.38
CA LEU A 25 17.27 -2.87 6.36
C LEU A 25 18.27 -3.06 5.21
N ARG A 26 17.99 -2.48 4.04
CA ARG A 26 18.89 -2.56 2.88
C ARG A 26 20.28 -2.01 3.16
N LYS A 27 20.42 -1.05 4.08
CA LYS A 27 21.70 -0.40 4.43
C LYS A 27 22.59 -1.30 5.29
N THR A 28 22.01 -2.27 5.99
CA THR A 28 22.73 -3.11 6.96
C THR A 28 22.74 -4.59 6.60
N ALA A 29 21.85 -5.04 5.69
CA ALA A 29 21.75 -6.43 5.27
C ALA A 29 22.96 -6.88 4.42
N ARG A 30 23.38 -8.12 4.64
CA ARG A 30 24.36 -8.78 3.76
C ARG A 30 23.68 -9.19 2.45
N PRO A 31 24.37 -9.10 1.29
CA PRO A 31 23.79 -9.47 0.00
C PRO A 31 23.19 -10.88 -0.04
N GLU A 32 23.84 -11.84 0.59
CA GLU A 32 23.43 -13.24 0.66
C GLU A 32 22.15 -13.47 1.48
N GLU A 33 21.84 -12.59 2.43
CA GLU A 33 20.64 -12.68 3.28
C GLU A 33 19.49 -11.80 2.78
N TRP A 34 19.78 -10.85 1.88
CA TRP A 34 18.84 -9.81 1.49
C TRP A 34 17.55 -10.37 0.91
N ALA A 35 17.62 -11.40 0.06
CA ALA A 35 16.43 -11.99 -0.55
C ALA A 35 15.48 -12.57 0.51
N ALA A 36 16.01 -13.28 1.51
CA ALA A 36 15.22 -13.84 2.60
C ALA A 36 14.62 -12.73 3.48
N LEU A 37 15.44 -11.75 3.87
CA LEU A 37 15.04 -10.64 4.75
C LEU A 37 13.99 -9.71 4.12
N SER A 38 14.09 -9.46 2.81
CA SER A 38 13.20 -8.54 2.09
C SER A 38 11.92 -9.19 1.56
N SER A 39 11.90 -10.51 1.37
CA SER A 39 10.80 -11.23 0.70
C SER A 39 9.42 -10.97 1.34
N GLY A 40 9.32 -11.02 2.67
CA GLY A 40 8.06 -10.79 3.38
C GLY A 40 7.55 -9.35 3.26
N TYR A 41 8.46 -8.37 3.35
CA TYR A 41 8.12 -6.96 3.16
C TYR A 41 7.62 -6.70 1.73
N ARG A 42 8.33 -7.25 0.74
CA ARG A 42 7.94 -7.13 -0.67
C ARG A 42 6.53 -7.68 -0.91
N LEU A 43 6.24 -8.90 -0.46
CA LEU A 43 4.93 -9.53 -0.65
C LEU A 43 3.80 -8.73 0.00
N GLU A 44 4.02 -8.22 1.21
CA GLU A 44 3.00 -7.42 1.91
C GLU A 44 2.79 -6.06 1.25
N ILE A 45 3.85 -5.39 0.77
CA ILE A 45 3.75 -4.14 0.02
C ILE A 45 2.97 -4.37 -1.28
N GLU A 46 3.33 -5.39 -2.06
CA GLU A 46 2.63 -5.74 -3.32
C GLU A 46 1.15 -6.03 -3.07
N ARG A 47 0.83 -6.81 -2.03
CA ARG A 47 -0.57 -7.10 -1.64
C ARG A 47 -1.33 -5.83 -1.32
N MET A 48 -0.78 -4.96 -0.47
CA MET A 48 -1.46 -3.73 -0.03
C MET A 48 -1.58 -2.69 -1.14
N GLN A 49 -0.57 -2.56 -2.00
CA GLN A 49 -0.65 -1.71 -3.19
C GLN A 49 -1.74 -2.19 -4.15
N GLY A 50 -1.92 -3.51 -4.30
CA GLY A 50 -3.04 -4.09 -5.03
C GLY A 50 -4.39 -3.66 -4.44
N GLU A 51 -4.58 -3.79 -3.12
CA GLU A 51 -5.82 -3.35 -2.47
C GLU A 51 -6.10 -1.84 -2.62
N ILE A 52 -5.06 -1.02 -2.57
CA ILE A 52 -5.15 0.42 -2.79
C ILE A 52 -5.59 0.71 -4.22
N LEU A 53 -4.97 0.05 -5.20
CA LEU A 53 -5.30 0.24 -6.60
C LEU A 53 -6.73 -0.20 -6.88
N ASP A 54 -7.12 -1.39 -6.39
CA ASP A 54 -8.48 -1.91 -6.51
C ASP A 54 -9.52 -0.92 -5.98
N TYR A 55 -9.26 -0.31 -4.82
CA TYR A 55 -10.15 0.73 -4.27
C TYR A 55 -10.21 2.00 -5.14
N LEU A 56 -9.07 2.47 -5.64
CA LEU A 56 -9.01 3.70 -6.43
C LEU A 56 -9.66 3.58 -7.82
N VAL A 57 -9.75 2.37 -8.36
CA VAL A 57 -10.38 2.09 -9.66
C VAL A 57 -11.80 1.54 -9.54
N GLN A 58 -12.27 1.27 -8.32
CA GLN A 58 -13.69 1.03 -8.06
C GLN A 58 -14.48 2.29 -8.41
N ASP A 59 -15.64 2.11 -9.04
CA ASP A 59 -16.52 3.21 -9.45
C ASP A 59 -16.66 4.24 -8.33
N VAL A 60 -16.44 5.52 -8.66
CA VAL A 60 -16.68 6.62 -7.71
C VAL A 60 -18.11 6.45 -7.18
N PRO A 61 -18.31 6.30 -5.85
CA PRO A 61 -19.66 6.20 -5.32
C PRO A 61 -20.47 7.37 -5.85
N ALA A 62 -21.70 7.10 -6.29
CA ALA A 62 -22.54 7.97 -7.11
C ALA A 62 -22.94 9.35 -6.49
N GLY A 63 -22.18 9.89 -5.54
CA GLY A 63 -22.34 11.23 -4.97
C GLY A 63 -21.61 12.35 -5.72
N GLY A 64 -20.92 12.06 -6.84
CA GLY A 64 -20.15 13.06 -7.59
C GLY A 64 -20.89 13.77 -8.74
N ARG A 65 -22.13 13.38 -9.06
CA ARG A 65 -22.92 14.01 -10.14
C ARG A 65 -24.37 14.20 -9.69
N GLY A 66 -24.68 15.37 -9.11
CA GLY A 66 -26.05 15.72 -8.77
C GLY A 66 -26.21 16.95 -7.86
N ALA A 67 -25.48 18.02 -8.11
CA ALA A 67 -25.81 19.35 -7.56
C ALA A 67 -25.50 20.43 -8.61
N ALA A 68 -26.16 20.32 -9.75
CA ALA A 68 -26.27 21.39 -10.73
C ALA A 68 -27.63 21.28 -11.40
N ALA A 69 -28.64 21.90 -10.78
CA ALA A 69 -29.80 22.55 -11.39
C ALA A 69 -30.68 23.12 -10.26
#